data_AF-A0A7X8QV08-F1
#
_entry.id   AF-A0A7X8QV08-F1
#
_cell.length_a   1.000
_cell.length_b   1.000
_cell.length_c   1.000
_cell.angle_alpha   90.00
_cell.angle_beta   90.00
_cell.angle_gamma   90.00
#
_symmetry.space_group_name_H-M   'P 1'
#
loop_
_entity.id
_entity.type
_entity.pdbx_description
1 polymer ?
#
loop_
_entity_poly.entity_id
_entity_poly.type
_entity_poly.pdbx_seq_one_letter_code
_entity_poly.pdbx_strand_id
1 'polypeptide(L)'
;MKLIGRHLTRGLIYLDFFRLIPALVGTITPFFWQLVNLYGTLPAVLIIFGAFQLIVVSLAAVIYPCLLFKVSFMKVYGLAVLLMAAAVLSWLFINVSINRRAGFKLFKLQFSTRTALLLLGLMLGNRLVSLPVSPRTLFWDLHLKPHLAGRLKSKSREEIIAAIQHDYQQAKNLMANYVFFGCSPGSFKELLLEAGLQESQFVMMETIIPSEHARVFGIERPFYFYVLYSGKQED
;
A
#
# COMPACT_ATOMS: atom_id res chain seq x y z
N MET A 1 -8.84 5.33 -37.47
CA MET A 1 -7.59 4.75 -36.90
C MET A 1 -6.69 5.76 -36.18
N LYS A 2 -6.42 6.96 -36.71
CA LYS A 2 -5.63 8.01 -35.99
C LYS A 2 -6.20 8.43 -34.62
N LEU A 3 -7.53 8.43 -34.46
CA LEU A 3 -8.19 8.77 -33.19
C LEU A 3 -8.01 7.68 -32.12
N ILE A 4 -8.18 6.41 -32.51
CA ILE A 4 -7.93 5.23 -31.65
C ILE A 4 -6.44 5.15 -31.30
N GLY A 5 -5.56 5.37 -32.27
CA GLY A 5 -4.11 5.47 -32.04
C GLY A 5 -3.76 6.60 -31.08
N ARG A 6 -4.39 7.78 -31.19
CA ARG A 6 -4.21 8.90 -30.25
C ARG A 6 -4.80 8.61 -28.87
N HIS A 7 -5.91 7.88 -28.75
CA HIS A 7 -6.43 7.46 -27.45
C HIS A 7 -5.55 6.40 -26.78
N LEU A 8 -4.99 5.47 -27.56
CA LEU A 8 -4.00 4.51 -27.09
C LEU A 8 -2.68 5.20 -26.70
N THR A 9 -2.22 6.20 -27.46
CA THR A 9 -0.89 6.84 -27.29
C THR A 9 -0.84 8.09 -26.42
N ARG A 10 -1.95 8.83 -26.23
CA ARG A 10 -2.02 10.02 -25.37
C ARG A 10 -2.69 9.77 -24.01
N GLY A 11 -3.23 8.58 -23.78
CA GLY A 11 -3.80 8.21 -22.49
C GLY A 11 -2.73 8.13 -21.40
N LEU A 12 -3.16 8.35 -20.14
CA LEU A 12 -2.43 8.10 -18.87
C LEU A 12 -1.58 6.82 -18.84
N ILE A 13 -1.89 5.88 -19.72
CA ILE A 13 -1.14 4.67 -20.04
C ILE A 13 0.36 4.96 -20.12
N TYR A 14 0.85 6.03 -20.78
CA TYR A 14 2.31 6.20 -21.01
C TYR A 14 3.10 6.85 -19.88
N LEU A 15 2.51 7.77 -19.11
CA LEU A 15 3.25 8.50 -18.07
C LEU A 15 3.61 7.58 -16.89
N ASP A 16 2.78 6.56 -16.64
CA ASP A 16 2.92 5.63 -15.53
C ASP A 16 2.78 4.14 -15.95
N PHE A 17 2.92 3.81 -17.25
CA PHE A 17 2.78 2.41 -17.75
C PHE A 17 3.60 1.43 -16.92
N PHE A 18 4.86 1.80 -16.71
CA PHE A 18 5.84 1.00 -15.98
C PHE A 18 5.47 0.82 -14.50
N ARG A 19 4.60 1.67 -13.95
CA ARG A 19 4.07 1.52 -12.59
C ARG A 19 2.94 0.49 -12.50
N LEU A 20 2.32 0.08 -13.61
CA LEU A 20 1.30 -0.98 -13.60
C LEU A 20 1.87 -2.32 -13.13
N ILE A 21 3.11 -2.61 -13.52
CA ILE A 21 3.83 -3.84 -13.15
C ILE A 21 3.96 -3.96 -11.61
N PRO A 22 4.56 -2.99 -10.90
CA PRO A 22 4.63 -3.02 -9.45
C PRO A 22 3.28 -2.76 -8.76
N ALA A 23 2.30 -2.12 -9.42
CA ALA A 23 0.98 -1.87 -8.86
C ALA A 23 0.19 -3.17 -8.59
N LEU A 24 0.40 -4.22 -9.39
CA LEU A 24 -0.18 -5.54 -9.13
C LEU A 24 0.22 -6.05 -7.74
N VAL A 25 1.53 -6.06 -7.47
CA VAL A 25 2.10 -6.50 -6.19
C VAL A 25 1.67 -5.55 -5.07
N GLY A 26 1.76 -4.24 -5.31
CA GLY A 26 1.33 -3.20 -4.37
C GLY A 26 -0.16 -3.21 -4.04
N THR A 27 -0.98 -3.85 -4.86
CA THR A 27 -2.40 -4.08 -4.54
C THR A 27 -2.56 -5.22 -3.55
N ILE A 28 -1.78 -6.30 -3.68
CA ILE A 28 -1.91 -7.52 -2.88
C ILE A 28 -1.22 -7.38 -1.52
N THR A 29 -0.04 -6.77 -1.46
CA THR A 29 0.79 -6.72 -0.25
C THR A 29 0.11 -6.09 0.97
N PRO A 30 -0.65 -5.00 0.87
CA PRO A 30 -1.33 -4.43 2.04
C PRO A 30 -2.28 -5.42 2.74
N PHE A 31 -2.92 -6.31 1.98
CA PHE A 31 -3.79 -7.33 2.55
C PHE A 31 -3.03 -8.37 3.36
N PHE A 32 -1.79 -8.70 3.00
CA PHE A 32 -1.00 -9.66 3.76
C PHE A 32 -0.94 -9.27 5.24
N TRP A 33 -0.62 -8.01 5.54
CA TRP A 33 -0.52 -7.53 6.91
C TRP A 33 -1.86 -7.56 7.65
N GLN A 34 -2.95 -7.22 6.97
CA GLN A 34 -4.28 -7.26 7.59
C GLN A 34 -4.77 -8.70 7.81
N LEU A 35 -4.46 -9.61 6.89
CA LEU A 35 -4.73 -11.03 7.06
C LEU A 35 -3.93 -11.62 8.22
N VAL A 36 -2.68 -11.18 8.43
CA VAL A 36 -1.90 -11.57 9.62
C VAL A 36 -2.60 -11.09 10.89
N ASN A 37 -3.10 -9.86 10.92
CA ASN A 37 -3.81 -9.31 12.07
C ASN A 37 -5.16 -10.01 12.33
N LEU A 38 -5.87 -10.43 11.28
CA LEU A 38 -7.20 -11.04 11.36
C LEU A 38 -7.17 -12.55 11.64
N TYR A 39 -6.27 -13.27 10.97
CA TYR A 39 -6.29 -14.74 10.90
C TYR A 39 -4.95 -15.38 11.30
N GLY A 40 -3.92 -14.57 11.59
CA GLY A 40 -2.58 -15.05 11.91
C GLY A 40 -1.70 -15.32 10.69
N THR A 41 -0.42 -15.59 10.96
CA THR A 41 0.62 -15.65 9.91
C THR A 41 0.40 -16.79 8.92
N LEU A 42 0.06 -18.00 9.38
CA LEU A 42 -0.04 -19.15 8.50
C LEU A 42 -1.20 -19.01 7.49
N PRO A 43 -2.45 -18.67 7.90
CA PRO A 43 -3.53 -18.40 6.95
C PRO A 43 -3.19 -17.26 5.98
N ALA A 44 -2.55 -16.19 6.46
CA ALA A 44 -2.14 -15.08 5.61
C ALA A 44 -1.14 -15.51 4.51
N VAL A 45 -0.13 -16.30 4.86
CA VAL A 45 0.84 -16.83 3.89
C VAL A 45 0.15 -17.71 2.86
N LEU A 46 -0.73 -18.63 3.29
CA LEU A 46 -1.45 -19.52 2.37
C LEU A 46 -2.37 -18.77 1.41
N ILE A 47 -3.12 -17.78 1.91
CA ILE A 47 -4.03 -16.97 1.09
C ILE A 47 -3.25 -16.14 0.07
N ILE A 48 -2.17 -15.47 0.50
CA ILE A 48 -1.37 -14.65 -0.41
C ILE A 48 -0.64 -15.51 -1.45
N PHE A 49 -0.08 -16.65 -1.04
CA PHE A 49 0.53 -17.60 -1.97
C PHE A 49 -0.50 -18.11 -2.99
N GLY A 50 -1.70 -18.47 -2.52
CA GLY A 50 -2.82 -18.87 -3.38
C GLY A 50 -3.23 -17.77 -4.36
N ALA A 51 -3.30 -16.51 -3.91
CA ALA A 51 -3.61 -15.37 -4.77
C ALA A 51 -2.55 -15.17 -5.87
N PHE A 52 -1.26 -15.22 -5.52
CA PHE A 52 -0.18 -15.17 -6.52
C PHE A 52 -0.25 -16.34 -7.49
N GLN A 53 -0.51 -17.55 -7.00
CA GLN A 53 -0.64 -18.74 -7.83
C GLN A 53 -1.80 -18.62 -8.83
N LEU A 54 -2.96 -18.14 -8.38
CA LEU A 54 -4.11 -17.88 -9.24
C LEU A 54 -3.77 -16.86 -10.33
N ILE A 55 -3.04 -15.79 -10.00
CA ILE A 55 -2.62 -14.79 -10.99
C ILE A 55 -1.64 -15.39 -11.99
N VAL A 56 -0.66 -16.17 -11.55
CA VAL A 56 0.31 -16.83 -12.43
C VAL A 56 -0.39 -17.78 -13.39
N VAL A 57 -1.29 -18.65 -12.90
CA VAL A 57 -2.05 -19.58 -13.75
C VAL A 57 -2.95 -18.81 -14.72
N SER A 58 -3.62 -17.75 -14.27
CA SER A 58 -4.46 -16.91 -15.12
C SER A 58 -3.65 -16.23 -16.22
N LEU A 59 -2.47 -15.70 -15.89
CA LEU A 59 -1.56 -15.09 -16.85
C LEU A 59 -1.07 -16.12 -17.88
N ALA A 60 -0.72 -17.33 -17.42
CA ALA A 60 -0.33 -18.41 -18.32
C ALA A 60 -1.48 -18.81 -19.27
N ALA A 61 -2.71 -18.90 -18.75
CA ALA A 61 -3.90 -19.20 -19.53
C ALA A 61 -4.23 -18.13 -20.58
N VAL A 62 -3.89 -16.87 -20.33
CA VAL A 62 -4.02 -15.78 -21.32
C VAL A 62 -2.91 -15.82 -22.36
N ILE A 63 -1.66 -16.06 -21.96
CA ILE A 63 -0.51 -16.08 -22.90
C ILE A 63 -0.56 -17.32 -23.81
N TYR A 64 -1.00 -18.46 -23.30
CA TYR A 64 -1.00 -19.73 -24.02
C TYR A 64 -1.70 -19.70 -25.39
N PRO A 65 -2.95 -19.20 -25.52
CA PRO A 65 -3.60 -19.06 -26.82
C PRO A 65 -2.92 -18.01 -27.72
N CYS A 66 -2.32 -16.95 -27.15
CA CYS A 66 -1.56 -15.95 -27.93
C CYS A 66 -0.32 -16.54 -28.59
N LEU A 67 0.22 -17.65 -28.06
CA LEU A 67 1.30 -18.41 -28.66
C LEU A 67 0.82 -19.51 -29.63
N LEU A 68 -0.46 -19.45 -30.04
CA LEU A 68 -1.11 -20.39 -30.96
C LEU A 68 -0.93 -21.86 -30.55
N PHE A 69 -0.86 -22.12 -29.25
CA PHE A 69 -0.68 -23.47 -28.69
C PHE A 69 0.61 -24.18 -29.14
N LYS A 70 1.57 -23.46 -29.75
CA LYS A 70 2.82 -24.03 -30.28
C LYS A 70 3.86 -24.36 -29.20
N VAL A 71 3.67 -23.83 -28.00
CA VAL A 71 4.58 -24.00 -26.85
C VAL A 71 3.84 -24.75 -25.75
N SER A 72 4.48 -25.68 -25.05
CA SER A 72 3.81 -26.42 -23.97
C SER A 72 3.34 -25.48 -22.85
N PHE A 73 2.17 -25.77 -22.28
CA PHE A 73 1.61 -24.96 -21.19
C PHE A 73 2.58 -24.77 -20.02
N MET A 74 3.36 -25.81 -19.67
CA MET A 74 4.39 -25.73 -18.63
C MET A 74 5.45 -24.67 -18.90
N LYS A 75 5.87 -24.48 -20.16
CA LYS A 75 6.83 -23.42 -20.53
C LYS A 75 6.19 -22.03 -20.40
N VAL A 76 4.92 -21.90 -20.80
CA VAL A 76 4.16 -20.65 -20.66
C VAL A 76 3.93 -20.30 -19.20
N TYR A 77 3.62 -21.29 -18.36
CA TYR A 77 3.53 -21.15 -16.92
C TYR A 77 4.86 -20.68 -16.33
N GLY A 78 6.00 -21.27 -16.74
CA GLY A 78 7.33 -20.81 -16.35
C GLY A 78 7.59 -19.35 -16.72
N LEU A 79 7.16 -18.90 -17.91
CA LEU A 79 7.22 -17.50 -18.31
C LEU A 79 6.35 -16.60 -17.41
N ALA A 80 5.13 -17.02 -17.08
CA ALA A 80 4.24 -16.27 -16.18
C ALA A 80 4.83 -16.13 -14.77
N VAL A 81 5.50 -17.17 -14.25
CA VAL A 81 6.25 -17.10 -12.99
C VAL A 81 7.38 -16.07 -13.08
N LEU A 82 8.16 -16.07 -14.17
CA LEU A 82 9.24 -15.10 -14.36
C LEU A 82 8.72 -13.65 -14.42
N LEU A 83 7.61 -13.42 -15.11
CA LEU A 83 6.95 -12.11 -15.17
C LEU A 83 6.47 -11.66 -13.78
N MET A 84 5.90 -12.57 -12.98
CA MET A 84 5.50 -12.28 -11.61
C MET A 84 6.71 -11.94 -10.72
N ALA A 85 7.80 -12.71 -10.83
CA ALA A 85 9.04 -12.42 -10.11
C ALA A 85 9.60 -11.04 -10.47
N ALA A 86 9.60 -10.68 -11.76
CA ALA A 86 9.98 -9.35 -12.21
C ALA A 86 9.09 -8.24 -11.64
N ALA A 87 7.78 -8.49 -11.52
CA ALA A 87 6.85 -7.55 -10.89
C ALA A 87 7.16 -7.31 -9.40
N VAL A 88 7.46 -8.39 -8.65
CA VAL A 88 7.88 -8.30 -7.24
C VAL A 88 9.19 -7.54 -7.09
N LEU A 89 10.18 -7.82 -7.94
CA LEU A 89 11.46 -7.11 -7.92
C LEU A 89 11.30 -5.62 -8.27
N SER A 90 10.46 -5.29 -9.24
CA SER A 90 10.14 -3.90 -9.59
C SER A 90 9.49 -3.16 -8.42
N TRP A 91 8.54 -3.81 -7.74
CA TRP A 91 7.89 -3.25 -6.55
C TRP A 91 8.86 -3.03 -5.39
N LEU A 92 9.74 -4.01 -5.14
CA LEU A 92 10.81 -3.90 -4.14
C LEU A 92 11.75 -2.74 -4.46
N PHE A 93 12.14 -2.58 -5.73
CA PHE A 93 13.01 -1.49 -6.16
C PHE A 93 12.38 -0.11 -5.90
N ILE A 94 11.10 0.08 -6.23
CA ILE A 94 10.37 1.33 -5.93
C ILE A 94 10.39 1.62 -4.43
N ASN A 95 10.07 0.62 -3.61
CA ASN A 95 10.02 0.77 -2.16
C ASN A 95 11.38 1.10 -1.57
N VAL A 96 12.44 0.42 -1.99
CA VAL A 96 13.79 0.69 -1.51
C VAL A 96 14.24 2.08 -1.95
N SER A 97 14.00 2.45 -3.20
CA SER A 97 14.36 3.76 -3.75
C SER A 97 13.70 4.89 -2.97
N ILE A 98 12.37 4.82 -2.76
CA ILE A 98 11.66 5.91 -2.08
C ILE A 98 12.03 6.02 -0.60
N ASN A 99 12.13 4.90 0.12
CA ASN A 99 12.44 4.95 1.56
C ASN A 99 13.89 5.37 1.81
N ARG A 100 14.82 5.05 0.90
CA ARG A 100 16.20 5.55 0.97
C ARG A 100 16.26 7.05 0.72
N ARG A 101 15.54 7.54 -0.30
CA ARG A 101 15.49 8.98 -0.62
C ARG A 101 14.80 9.79 0.48
N ALA A 102 13.73 9.25 1.06
CA ALA A 102 12.95 9.93 2.09
C ALA A 102 13.61 9.98 3.44
N GLY A 103 14.47 9.00 3.77
CA GLY A 103 15.15 8.98 5.06
C GLY A 103 14.18 9.02 6.24
N PHE A 104 12.97 8.47 6.07
CA PHE A 104 11.94 8.48 7.11
C PHE A 104 12.50 7.90 8.41
N LYS A 105 12.13 8.48 9.54
CA LYS A 105 12.57 8.12 10.88
C LYS A 105 11.66 7.07 11.49
N LEU A 106 10.35 7.28 11.42
CA LEU A 106 9.34 6.45 12.06
C LEU A 106 8.71 5.45 11.09
N PHE A 107 8.35 5.93 9.90
CA PHE A 107 7.56 5.15 8.96
C PHE A 107 8.41 4.51 7.85
N LYS A 108 7.82 3.51 7.22
CA LYS A 108 8.27 2.88 5.98
C LYS A 108 7.08 2.84 5.02
N LEU A 109 7.30 3.33 3.81
CA LEU A 109 6.28 3.29 2.76
C LEU A 109 6.41 2.03 1.91
N GLN A 110 5.27 1.52 1.49
CA GLN A 110 5.15 0.45 0.52
C GLN A 110 4.25 0.94 -0.61
N PHE A 111 4.75 0.88 -1.85
CA PHE A 111 4.00 1.31 -3.02
C PHE A 111 2.70 0.52 -3.11
N SER A 112 1.59 1.22 -3.27
CA SER A 112 0.29 0.61 -3.29
C SER A 112 -0.63 1.31 -4.28
N THR A 113 -1.91 0.95 -4.26
CA THR A 113 -2.89 1.39 -5.24
C THR A 113 -4.14 1.91 -4.56
N ARG A 114 -4.90 2.71 -5.31
CA ARG A 114 -6.25 3.10 -4.93
C ARG A 114 -7.14 1.88 -4.67
N THR A 115 -6.97 0.82 -5.47
CA THR A 115 -7.75 -0.41 -5.31
C THR A 115 -7.51 -1.06 -3.96
N ALA A 116 -6.25 -1.15 -3.51
CA ALA A 116 -5.95 -1.63 -2.17
C ALA A 116 -6.60 -0.78 -1.08
N LEU A 117 -6.49 0.55 -1.16
CA LEU A 117 -7.13 1.46 -0.21
C LEU A 117 -8.65 1.23 -0.12
N LEU A 118 -9.35 1.16 -1.26
CA LEU A 118 -10.80 1.02 -1.29
C LEU A 118 -11.24 -0.33 -0.72
N LEU A 119 -10.58 -1.41 -1.13
CA LEU A 119 -10.87 -2.76 -0.65
C LEU A 119 -10.55 -2.91 0.84
N LEU A 120 -9.45 -2.32 1.33
CA LEU A 120 -9.15 -2.29 2.75
C LEU A 120 -10.17 -1.47 3.54
N GLY A 121 -10.61 -0.31 3.03
CA GLY A 121 -11.67 0.48 3.66
C GLY A 121 -12.99 -0.30 3.78
N LEU A 122 -13.36 -1.05 2.75
CA LEU A 122 -14.52 -1.95 2.77
C LEU A 122 -14.32 -3.10 3.76
N MET A 123 -13.19 -3.82 3.65
CA MET A 123 -12.91 -4.99 4.47
C MET A 123 -12.79 -4.64 5.96
N LEU A 124 -12.12 -3.54 6.28
CA LEU A 124 -11.81 -3.16 7.66
C LEU A 124 -12.86 -2.25 8.28
N GLY A 125 -13.53 -1.38 7.53
CA GLY A 125 -14.44 -0.38 8.07
C GLY A 125 -15.85 -0.42 7.50
N ASN A 126 -16.13 -1.33 6.56
CA ASN A 126 -17.37 -1.36 5.76
C ASN A 126 -17.73 0.02 5.17
N ARG A 127 -16.71 0.82 4.84
CA ARG A 127 -16.85 2.21 4.41
C ARG A 127 -15.83 2.56 3.34
N LEU A 128 -16.27 3.32 2.34
CA LEU A 128 -15.38 3.91 1.35
C LEU A 128 -14.90 5.27 1.83
N VAL A 129 -13.60 5.53 1.74
CA VAL A 129 -13.03 6.83 2.07
C VAL A 129 -13.13 7.73 0.84
N SER A 130 -13.98 8.75 0.90
CA SER A 130 -14.05 9.77 -0.14
C SER A 130 -12.81 10.67 -0.03
N LEU A 131 -12.00 10.70 -1.08
CA LEU A 131 -10.76 11.48 -1.13
C LEU A 131 -10.68 12.25 -2.44
N PRO A 132 -10.12 13.48 -2.43
CA PRO A 132 -9.76 14.16 -3.66
C PRO A 132 -8.60 13.41 -4.33
N VAL A 133 -8.90 12.67 -5.40
CA VAL A 133 -7.90 11.90 -6.17
C VAL A 133 -7.73 12.52 -7.55
N SER A 134 -6.48 12.79 -7.91
CA SER A 134 -6.08 13.18 -9.26
C SER A 134 -5.45 11.99 -10.00
N PRO A 135 -5.33 12.03 -11.34
CA PRO A 135 -4.61 11.01 -12.08
C PRO A 135 -3.14 10.83 -11.69
N ARG A 136 -2.54 11.82 -10.99
CA ARG A 136 -1.14 11.79 -10.52
C ARG A 136 -1.00 11.39 -9.05
N THR A 137 -2.10 11.12 -8.35
CA THR A 137 -2.07 10.78 -6.93
C THR A 137 -1.40 9.43 -6.72
N LEU A 138 -0.37 9.40 -5.88
CA LEU A 138 0.34 8.19 -5.51
C LEU A 138 -0.20 7.61 -4.22
N PHE A 139 -0.36 6.29 -4.20
CA PHE A 139 -0.90 5.56 -3.07
C PHE A 139 0.22 4.79 -2.40
N TRP A 140 0.34 4.93 -1.09
CA TRP A 140 1.34 4.21 -0.30
C TRP A 140 0.70 3.61 0.94
N ASP A 141 1.00 2.34 1.16
CA ASP A 141 0.72 1.66 2.40
C ASP A 141 1.82 2.02 3.41
N LEU A 142 1.43 2.53 4.56
CA LEU A 142 2.28 3.13 5.57
C LEU A 142 2.41 2.18 6.75
N HIS A 143 3.66 1.82 7.05
CA HIS A 143 3.99 0.90 8.13
C HIS A 143 4.94 1.56 9.11
N LEU A 144 4.75 1.29 10.39
CA LEU A 144 5.81 1.54 11.36
C LEU A 144 7.02 0.66 11.02
N LYS A 145 8.22 1.21 11.13
CA LYS A 145 9.42 0.40 10.92
C LYS A 145 9.42 -0.79 11.89
N PRO A 146 9.66 -2.03 11.40
CA PRO A 146 9.58 -3.22 12.24
C PRO A 146 10.45 -3.19 13.50
N HIS A 147 11.64 -2.58 13.43
CA HIS A 147 12.51 -2.45 14.62
C HIS A 147 12.02 -1.42 15.65
N LEU A 148 11.07 -0.56 15.27
CA LEU A 148 10.38 0.38 16.17
C LEU A 148 9.06 -0.19 16.68
N ALA A 149 8.43 -1.10 15.92
CA ALA A 149 7.25 -1.86 16.34
C ALA A 149 7.64 -2.77 17.51
N GLY A 150 7.48 -2.27 18.74
CA GLY A 150 8.06 -2.91 19.93
C GLY A 150 8.61 -1.92 20.94
N ARG A 151 9.34 -0.94 20.40
CA ARG A 151 10.17 0.00 21.15
C ARG A 151 9.58 1.40 21.21
N LEU A 152 8.42 1.61 20.58
CA LEU A 152 7.68 2.88 20.70
C LEU A 152 7.41 3.28 22.15
N LYS A 153 7.19 2.30 23.06
CA LYS A 153 7.02 2.57 24.51
C LYS A 153 8.28 3.15 25.17
N SER A 154 9.47 2.89 24.63
CA SER A 154 10.73 3.42 25.16
C SER A 154 11.09 4.79 24.57
N LYS A 155 10.23 5.36 23.72
CA LYS A 155 10.38 6.71 23.16
C LYS A 155 9.44 7.66 23.86
N SER A 156 9.90 8.89 24.10
CA SER A 156 9.01 9.92 24.63
C SER A 156 7.97 10.33 23.57
N ARG A 157 6.86 10.91 24.03
CA ARG A 157 5.82 11.43 23.15
C ARG A 157 6.40 12.45 22.16
N GLU A 158 7.29 13.32 22.64
CA GLU A 158 7.96 14.38 21.88
C GLU A 158 8.87 13.81 20.80
N GLU A 159 9.61 12.72 21.08
CA GLU A 159 10.42 12.05 20.06
C GLU A 159 9.57 11.49 18.93
N ILE A 160 8.40 10.93 19.25
CA ILE A 160 7.47 10.36 18.27
C ILE A 160 6.90 11.50 17.41
N ILE A 161 6.45 12.59 18.03
CA ILE A 161 5.92 13.77 17.33
C ILE A 161 6.95 14.35 16.38
N ALA A 162 8.18 14.58 16.85
CA ALA A 162 9.27 15.10 16.03
C ALA A 162 9.61 14.18 14.85
N ALA A 163 9.51 12.85 15.05
CA ALA A 163 9.69 11.88 13.97
C ALA A 163 8.53 11.89 12.95
N ILE A 164 7.28 12.01 13.40
CA ILE A 164 6.11 12.16 12.52
C ILE A 164 6.24 13.44 11.70
N GLN A 165 6.55 14.57 12.34
CA GLN A 165 6.70 15.86 11.68
C GLN A 165 7.82 15.81 10.62
N HIS A 166 8.96 15.21 10.97
CA HIS A 166 10.05 14.99 10.02
C HIS A 166 9.58 14.17 8.81
N ASP A 167 8.90 13.04 9.05
CA ASP A 167 8.49 12.14 7.98
C ASP A 167 7.44 12.77 7.07
N TYR A 168 6.49 13.51 7.65
CA TYR A 168 5.50 14.24 6.89
C TYR A 168 6.13 15.35 6.03
N GLN A 169 7.11 16.07 6.57
CA GLN A 169 7.83 17.08 5.81
C GLN A 169 8.65 16.47 4.66
N GLN A 170 9.31 15.33 4.88
CA GLN A 170 10.01 14.60 3.83
C GLN A 170 9.06 14.10 2.75
N ALA A 171 7.89 13.59 3.13
CA ALA A 171 6.85 13.19 2.20
C ALA A 171 6.39 14.36 1.33
N LYS A 172 6.12 15.52 1.92
CA LYS A 172 5.73 16.74 1.20
C LYS A 172 6.80 17.23 0.23
N ASN A 173 8.08 17.13 0.61
CA ASN A 173 9.19 17.54 -0.24
C ASN A 173 9.42 16.58 -1.43
N LEU A 174 9.16 15.28 -1.24
CA LEU A 174 9.42 14.25 -2.25
C LEU A 174 8.22 13.93 -3.13
N MET A 175 7.00 14.22 -2.66
CA MET A 175 5.76 13.82 -3.30
C MET A 175 4.78 14.99 -3.33
N ALA A 176 4.41 15.42 -4.53
CA ALA A 176 3.44 16.50 -4.72
C ALA A 176 2.00 16.06 -4.39
N ASN A 177 1.59 14.87 -4.87
CA ASN A 177 0.24 14.33 -4.66
C ASN A 177 0.33 12.91 -4.11
N TYR A 178 -0.02 12.74 -2.84
CA TYR A 178 0.07 11.45 -2.17
C TYR A 178 -1.16 11.15 -1.29
N VAL A 179 -1.43 9.87 -1.16
CA VAL A 179 -2.31 9.28 -0.17
C VAL A 179 -1.51 8.20 0.54
N PHE A 180 -1.35 8.36 1.84
CA PHE A 180 -0.80 7.33 2.72
C PHE A 180 -1.94 6.69 3.48
N PHE A 181 -1.95 5.39 3.57
CA PHE A 181 -2.93 4.68 4.39
C PHE A 181 -2.28 3.53 5.11
N GLY A 182 -2.88 3.10 6.21
CA GLY A 182 -2.36 1.98 6.98
C GLY A 182 -3.32 1.63 8.09
N CYS A 183 -3.02 0.53 8.78
CA CYS A 183 -3.81 0.05 9.91
C CYS A 183 -2.89 -0.25 11.09
N SER A 184 -3.25 0.21 12.28
CA SER A 184 -2.45 0.00 13.49
C SER A 184 -3.32 -0.04 14.75
N PRO A 185 -2.86 -0.70 15.82
CA PRO A 185 -3.53 -0.66 17.11
C PRO A 185 -3.35 0.71 17.77
N GLY A 186 -4.45 1.27 18.28
CA GLY A 186 -4.48 2.60 18.89
C GLY A 186 -4.57 3.74 17.87
N SER A 187 -5.08 4.88 18.35
CA SER A 187 -5.26 6.08 17.54
C SER A 187 -4.01 6.93 17.52
N PHE A 188 -3.63 7.41 16.33
CA PHE A 188 -2.56 8.40 16.13
C PHE A 188 -3.08 9.84 16.09
N LYS A 189 -4.37 10.08 16.35
CA LYS A 189 -5.02 11.39 16.16
C LYS A 189 -4.31 12.54 16.86
N GLU A 190 -4.09 12.42 18.16
CA GLU A 190 -3.43 13.48 18.93
C GLU A 190 -1.98 13.71 18.46
N LEU A 191 -1.25 12.62 18.19
CA LEU A 191 0.14 12.69 17.73
C LEU A 191 0.26 13.37 16.35
N LEU A 192 -0.70 13.16 15.46
CA LEU A 192 -0.74 13.80 14.14
C LEU A 192 -1.07 15.29 14.26
N LEU A 193 -2.03 15.65 15.11
CA LEU A 193 -2.38 17.06 15.38
C LEU A 193 -1.20 17.81 16.00
N GLU A 194 -0.53 17.22 16.98
CA GLU A 194 0.65 17.79 17.63
C GLU A 194 1.87 17.86 16.70
N ALA A 195 1.97 16.96 15.72
CA ALA A 195 2.97 17.03 14.65
C ALA A 195 2.69 18.12 13.59
N GLY A 196 1.57 18.85 13.72
CA GLY A 196 1.21 19.98 12.87
C GLY A 196 0.32 19.63 11.68
N LEU A 197 -0.30 18.44 11.66
CA LEU A 197 -1.31 18.10 10.66
C LEU A 197 -2.69 18.62 11.10
N GLN A 198 -3.49 19.07 10.15
CA GLN A 198 -4.87 19.48 10.37
C GLN A 198 -5.82 18.29 10.27
N GLU A 199 -6.98 18.35 10.94
CA GLU A 199 -8.01 17.31 10.83
C GLU A 199 -8.52 17.12 9.39
N SER A 200 -8.45 18.16 8.56
CA SER A 200 -8.78 18.10 7.13
C SER A 200 -7.77 17.31 6.28
N GLN A 201 -6.62 16.92 6.83
CA GLN A 201 -5.53 16.24 6.12
C GLN A 201 -5.48 14.73 6.42
N PHE A 202 -6.38 14.24 7.28
CA PHE A 202 -6.47 12.82 7.58
C PHE A 202 -7.89 12.35 7.89
N VAL A 203 -8.13 11.07 7.63
CA VAL A 203 -9.31 10.35 8.11
C VAL A 203 -8.82 9.21 8.98
N MET A 204 -9.44 9.03 10.14
CA MET A 204 -9.22 7.85 11.00
C MET A 204 -10.55 7.19 11.25
N MET A 205 -10.59 5.88 11.06
CA MET A 205 -11.75 5.05 11.35
C MET A 205 -11.31 3.84 12.17
N GLU A 206 -12.08 3.54 13.20
CA GLU A 206 -11.96 2.27 13.89
C GLU A 206 -12.35 1.12 12.95
N THR A 207 -11.65 -0.01 13.05
CA THR A 207 -11.83 -1.16 12.18
C THR A 207 -12.62 -2.27 12.87
N ILE A 208 -13.10 -3.25 12.09
CA ILE A 208 -13.77 -4.46 12.57
C ILE A 208 -12.84 -5.47 13.23
N ILE A 209 -11.51 -5.25 13.20
CA ILE A 209 -10.55 -6.19 13.80
C ILE A 209 -10.80 -6.24 15.31
N PRO A 210 -11.18 -7.40 15.89
CA PRO A 210 -11.49 -7.48 17.31
C PRO A 210 -10.29 -7.10 18.17
N SER A 211 -10.53 -6.36 19.26
CA SER A 211 -9.50 -5.94 20.22
C SER A 211 -8.79 -7.11 20.90
N GLU A 212 -9.44 -8.27 20.99
CA GLU A 212 -8.88 -9.52 21.53
C GLU A 212 -7.75 -10.09 20.66
N HIS A 213 -7.85 -9.91 19.34
CA HIS A 213 -6.77 -10.23 18.39
C HIS A 213 -5.71 -9.11 18.31
N ALA A 214 -5.93 -8.02 19.03
CA ALA A 214 -5.08 -6.83 19.08
C ALA A 214 -4.23 -6.75 20.37
N ARG A 215 -3.75 -7.88 20.91
CA ARG A 215 -2.77 -7.86 22.01
C ARG A 215 -1.40 -7.44 21.52
N VAL A 216 -1.25 -6.14 21.26
CA VAL A 216 0.04 -5.52 20.98
C VAL A 216 0.61 -4.99 22.30
N PHE A 217 1.62 -5.67 22.82
CA PHE A 217 2.24 -5.41 24.13
C PHE A 217 1.33 -5.65 25.35
N GLY A 218 0.47 -6.67 25.29
CA GLY A 218 -0.34 -7.12 26.43
C GLY A 218 -1.49 -6.19 26.83
N ILE A 219 -1.80 -5.18 26.00
CA ILE A 219 -2.91 -4.24 26.20
C ILE A 219 -3.82 -4.37 24.99
N GLU A 220 -5.11 -4.58 25.23
CA GLU A 220 -6.13 -4.60 24.18
C GLU A 220 -6.39 -3.17 23.71
N ARG A 221 -6.24 -2.94 22.40
CA ARG A 221 -6.51 -1.64 21.79
C ARG A 221 -7.29 -1.83 20.50
N PRO A 222 -8.28 -0.97 20.22
CA PRO A 222 -8.96 -0.99 18.93
C PRO A 222 -7.96 -0.64 17.82
N PHE A 223 -8.13 -1.29 16.66
CA PHE A 223 -7.37 -0.97 15.45
C PHE A 223 -8.00 0.20 14.72
N TYR A 224 -7.16 1.11 14.27
CA TYR A 224 -7.56 2.24 13.44
C TYR A 224 -6.96 2.12 12.05
N PHE A 225 -7.82 2.23 11.05
CA PHE A 225 -7.43 2.48 9.67
C PHE A 225 -7.34 3.99 9.48
N TYR A 226 -6.15 4.45 9.12
CA TYR A 226 -5.88 5.86 8.91
C TYR A 226 -5.54 6.11 7.44
N VAL A 227 -5.97 7.27 6.96
CA VAL A 227 -5.69 7.75 5.61
C VAL A 227 -5.23 9.20 5.71
N LEU A 228 -3.98 9.46 5.38
CA LEU A 228 -3.37 10.78 5.30
C LEU A 228 -3.28 11.16 3.83
N TYR A 229 -3.55 12.42 3.49
CA TYR A 229 -3.49 12.86 2.11
C TYR A 229 -2.95 14.28 2.01
N SER A 230 -2.30 14.58 0.88
CA SER A 230 -2.01 15.96 0.53
C SER A 230 -3.35 16.69 0.35
N GLY A 231 -3.69 17.60 1.26
CA GLY A 231 -4.86 18.47 1.13
C GLY A 231 -4.84 19.21 -0.22
N LYS A 232 -6.00 19.71 -0.67
CA LYS A 232 -6.08 20.52 -1.90
C LYS A 232 -5.00 21.61 -1.86
N GLN A 233 -4.04 21.55 -2.78
CA GLN A 233 -3.38 22.78 -3.20
C GLN A 233 -4.43 23.54 -4.00
N GLU A 234 -4.93 24.63 -3.41
CA GLU A 234 -5.55 25.68 -4.20
C GLU A 234 -4.45 26.22 -5.13
N ASP A 235 -4.57 25.89 -6.41
CA ASP A 235 -3.84 26.58 -7.48
C ASP A 235 -4.39 28.01 -7.62
#